data_AF-A0A8T9FQV8-F1
#
_entry.id   AF-A0A8T9FQV8-F1
#
_cell.length_a   1.000
_cell.length_b   1.000
_cell.length_c   1.000
_cell.angle_alpha   90.00
_cell.angle_beta   90.00
_cell.angle_gamma   90.00
#
_symmetry.space_group_name_H-M   'P 1'
#
loop_
_entity.id
_entity.type
_entity.pdbx_description
1 polymer ?
#
loop_
_entity_poly.entity_id
_entity_poly.type
_entity_poly.pdbx_seq_one_letter_code
_entity_poly.pdbx_strand_id
1 'polypeptide(L)' 'MKPELRNDKDEAFQVLALHEWDALEAIRTVLAERDAIEERLRIATIAMGRGWPQVRSGS' A
#
# COMPACT_ATOMS: atom_id res chain seq x y z
N MET A 1 15.22 -25.82 16.74
CA MET A 1 14.89 -24.93 15.59
C MET A 1 15.79 -23.70 15.72
N LYS A 2 16.68 -23.42 14.75
CA LYS A 2 17.65 -22.32 14.87
C LYS A 2 16.96 -20.97 14.64
N PRO A 3 17.16 -19.95 15.51
CA PRO A 3 16.43 -18.68 15.47
C PRO A 3 16.96 -17.65 14.45
N GLU A 4 17.74 -18.07 13.45
CA GLU A 4 18.60 -17.18 12.66
C GLU A 4 17.94 -16.64 11.36
N LEU A 5 16.62 -16.74 11.25
CA LEU A 5 15.83 -16.16 10.14
C LEU A 5 14.73 -15.21 10.63
N ARG A 6 14.86 -14.63 11.84
CA ARG A 6 14.09 -13.43 12.16
C ARG A 6 14.79 -12.25 11.52
N ASN A 7 14.64 -12.16 10.21
CA ASN A 7 15.01 -10.97 9.49
C ASN A 7 13.96 -9.93 9.87
N ASP A 8 14.36 -8.87 10.55
CA ASP A 8 13.52 -7.70 10.83
C ASP A 8 13.02 -7.00 9.54
N LYS A 9 13.30 -7.60 8.37
CA LYS A 9 12.82 -7.25 7.04
C LYS A 9 11.70 -8.16 6.52
N ASP A 10 11.27 -9.17 7.26
CA ASP A 10 10.18 -10.04 6.82
C ASP A 10 8.84 -9.39 7.19
N GLU A 11 8.41 -8.45 6.35
CA GLU A 11 7.17 -7.67 6.47
C GLU A 11 5.97 -8.57 6.72
N ALA A 12 5.92 -9.75 6.07
CA ALA A 12 4.88 -10.74 6.29
C ALA A 12 4.84 -11.23 7.75
N PHE A 13 6.00 -11.47 8.35
CA PHE A 13 6.11 -11.88 9.75
C PHE A 13 5.68 -10.77 10.72
N GLN A 14 5.94 -9.51 10.38
CA GLN A 14 5.52 -8.37 11.19
C GLN A 14 4.01 -8.18 11.12
N VAL A 15 3.42 -8.24 9.93
CA VAL A 15 1.97 -8.18 9.75
C VAL A 15 1.30 -9.33 10.48
N LEU A 16 1.82 -10.56 10.38
CA LEU A 16 1.30 -11.69 11.15
C LEU A 16 1.40 -11.46 12.66
N ALA A 17 2.54 -10.94 13.16
CA ALA A 17 2.71 -10.66 14.57
C ALA A 17 1.75 -9.58 15.10
N LEU A 18 1.43 -8.56 14.29
CA LEU A 18 0.45 -7.52 14.63
C LEU A 18 -0.98 -8.07 14.76
N HIS A 19 -1.27 -9.17 14.07
CA HIS A 19 -2.59 -9.82 14.06
C HIS A 19 -2.62 -11.11 14.90
N GLU A 20 -1.77 -11.22 15.93
CA GLU A 20 -1.72 -12.39 16.82
C GLU A 20 -1.54 -13.74 16.09
N TRP A 21 -0.85 -13.71 14.95
CA TRP A 21 -0.67 -14.84 14.04
C TRP A 21 -1.97 -15.36 13.39
N ASP A 22 -3.04 -14.58 13.42
CA ASP A 22 -4.22 -14.80 12.59
C ASP A 22 -3.90 -14.39 11.14
N ALA A 23 -3.55 -15.40 10.34
CA ALA A 23 -3.21 -15.20 8.94
C ALA A 23 -4.38 -14.65 8.11
N LEU A 24 -5.63 -14.97 8.47
CA LEU A 24 -6.78 -14.51 7.71
C LEU A 24 -7.01 -13.01 7.94
N GLU A 25 -6.90 -12.57 9.20
CA GLU A 25 -7.05 -11.16 9.54
C GLU A 25 -5.88 -10.32 9.01
N ALA A 26 -4.65 -10.83 9.11
CA ALA A 26 -3.47 -10.22 8.49
C ALA A 26 -3.66 -9.96 6.99
N ILE A 27 -4.14 -10.97 6.24
CA ILE A 27 -4.38 -10.84 4.80
C ILE A 27 -5.49 -9.82 4.50
N ARG A 28 -6.58 -9.82 5.29
CA ARG A 28 -7.67 -8.85 5.10
C ARG A 28 -7.19 -7.42 5.28
N THR A 29 -6.36 -7.16 6.28
CA THR A 29 -5.78 -5.83 6.52
C THR A 29 -4.95 -5.37 5.33
N VAL A 30 -4.03 -6.21 4.85
CA VAL A 30 -3.16 -5.88 3.70
C VAL A 30 -3.98 -5.61 2.43
N LEU A 31 -5.02 -6.40 2.20
CA LEU A 31 -5.92 -6.17 1.06
C LEU A 31 -6.69 -4.85 1.18
N ALA A 32 -7.20 -4.52 2.36
CA ALA A 32 -7.88 -3.26 2.60
C ALA A 32 -6.96 -2.04 2.39
N GLU A 33 -5.70 -2.12 2.82
CA GLU A 33 -4.69 -1.09 2.57
C GLU A 33 -4.37 -0.93 1.09
N ARG A 34 -4.22 -2.05 0.37
CA ARG A 34 -4.02 -2.03 -1.08
C ARG A 34 -5.18 -1.35 -1.79
N ASP A 35 -6.41 -1.74 -1.46
CA ASP A 35 -7.61 -1.19 -2.09
C ASP A 35 -7.70 0.34 -1.86
N ALA A 36 -7.32 0.82 -0.68
CA ALA A 36 -7.25 2.25 -0.38
C ALA A 36 -6.16 2.99 -1.19
N ILE A 37 -5.02 2.35 -1.46
CA ILE A 37 -3.96 2.90 -2.31
C ILE A 37 -4.43 2.94 -3.77
N GLU A 38 -5.06 1.87 -4.26
CA GLU A 38 -5.60 1.79 -5.62
C GLU A 38 -6.68 2.86 -5.87
N GLU A 39 -7.53 3.13 -4.88
CA GLU A 39 -8.50 4.24 -4.92
C GLU A 39 -7.81 5.58 -5.11
N ARG A 40 -6.80 5.89 -4.28
CA ARG A 40 -6.05 7.14 -4.36
C ARG A 40 -5.32 7.28 -5.69
N LEU A 41 -4.74 6.19 -6.18
CA LEU A 41 -4.09 6.14 -7.49
C LEU A 41 -5.10 6.46 -8.59
N ARG A 42 -6.29 5.85 -8.56
CA ARG A 42 -7.35 6.11 -9.54
C ARG A 42 -7.76 7.58 -9.56
N ILE A 43 -7.96 8.17 -8.38
CA ILE A 43 -8.27 9.60 -8.24
C ILE A 43 -7.15 10.47 -8.83
N ALA A 44 -5.89 10.17 -8.50
CA ALA A 44 -4.73 10.89 -9.02
C ALA A 44 -4.63 10.77 -10.55
N THR A 45 -4.84 9.58 -11.12
CA THR A 45 -4.87 9.36 -12.57
C THR A 45 -5.97 10.19 -13.23
N ILE A 46 -7.17 10.23 -12.66
CA ILE A 46 -8.27 11.06 -13.18
C ILE A 46 -7.91 12.55 -13.09
N ALA A 47 -7.35 13.01 -11.97
CA ALA A 47 -6.95 14.41 -11.79
C ALA A 47 -5.86 14.82 -12.80
N MET A 48 -4.84 13.98 -13.01
CA MET A 48 -3.78 14.23 -14.00
C MET A 48 -4.32 14.19 -15.44
N GLY A 49 -5.25 13.28 -15.75
CA GLY A 49 -5.88 13.18 -17.07
C GLY A 49 -6.91 14.27 -17.38
N ARG A 50 -7.52 14.88 -16.36
CA ARG A 50 -8.53 15.97 -16.52
C ARG A 50 -7.94 17.38 -16.55
N GLY A 51 -6.62 17.53 -16.46
CA GLY A 51 -5.95 18.80 -16.71
C GLY A 51 -4.90 19.11 -15.66
N TRP A 52 -3.64 18.97 -16.06
CA TRP A 52 -2.75 20.09 -15.83
C TRP A 52 -3.31 21.25 -16.67
N PRO A 53 -3.68 22.41 -16.09
CA PRO A 53 -3.69 23.60 -16.91
C PRO A 53 -2.25 23.72 -17.40
N GLN A 54 -2.03 23.52 -18.70
CA GLN A 54 -0.89 24.11 -19.36
C GLN A 54 -0.95 25.58 -18.93
N VAL A 55 -0.04 25.98 -18.05
CA VAL A 55 0.32 27.38 -17.94
C VAL A 55 0.80 27.73 -19.34
N ARG A 56 -0.11 28.23 -20.18
CA ARG A 56 0.24 28.94 -21.39
C ARG A 56 1.04 30.12 -20.87
N SER A 57 2.35 29.99 -20.86
CA SER A 57 3.25 31.13 -20.95
C SER A 57 2.96 31.78 -22.30
N GLY A 58 1.96 32.65 -22.32
CA GLY A 58 1.66 33.53 -23.43
C GLY A 58 2.41 34.85 -23.26
N SER A 59 2.99 35.26 -24.38
CA SER A 59 3.60 36.55 -24.73
C SER A 59 5.00 36.86 -24.20
#